data_AF-A0A6M0AHX7-F1
#
_entry.id   AF-A0A6M0AHX7-F1
#
_cell.length_a   1.000
_cell.length_b   1.000
_cell.length_c   1.000
_cell.angle_alpha   90.00
_cell.angle_beta   90.00
_cell.angle_gamma   90.00
#
_symmetry.space_group_name_H-M   'P 1'
#
loop_
_entity.id
_entity.type
_entity.pdbx_description
1 polymer ?
#
loop_
_entity_poly.entity_id
_entity_poly.type
_entity_poly.pdbx_seq_one_letter_code
_entity_poly.pdbx_strand_id
1 'polypeptide(L)'
;MTLEEFIASNRDPRELKRAIAVKMRIQGLKHREIQAVLGVQSSYISRWEKRYREEGCSGLRLRHKGSSGYLSHSQRQAVIDWIKQETQRNLWELVDHVEQVYGVVYRSLQSYYDLLKSAGMSWHQGKKKVPSMISLWSMSTTK
;
A
#
# COMPACT_ATOMS: atom_id res chain seq x y z
N MET A 1 -2.77 12.80 -22.77
CA MET A 1 -1.66 11.90 -22.43
C MET A 1 -1.64 10.76 -23.42
N THR A 2 -0.60 10.71 -24.25
CA THR A 2 -0.38 9.65 -25.23
C THR A 2 0.13 8.37 -24.56
N LEU A 3 0.11 7.24 -25.27
CA LEU A 3 0.66 5.98 -24.75
C LEU A 3 2.17 6.06 -24.52
N GLU A 4 2.89 6.78 -25.39
CA GLU A 4 4.34 6.98 -25.26
C GLU A 4 4.69 7.87 -24.06
N GLU A 5 3.95 8.97 -23.86
CA GLU A 5 4.07 9.80 -22.66
C GLU A 5 3.76 9.00 -21.38
N PHE A 6 2.75 8.12 -21.43
CA PHE A 6 2.42 7.25 -20.32
C PHE A 6 3.57 6.29 -20.01
N ILE A 7 4.15 5.62 -21.02
CA ILE A 7 5.28 4.71 -20.83
C ILE A 7 6.51 5.44 -20.27
N ALA A 8 6.84 6.62 -20.80
CA ALA A 8 8.02 7.38 -20.39
C ALA A 8 7.91 7.96 -18.97
N SER A 9 6.69 8.30 -18.52
CA SER A 9 6.46 8.95 -17.23
C SER A 9 6.13 7.99 -16.08
N ASN A 10 5.82 6.72 -16.35
CA ASN A 10 5.24 5.85 -15.33
C ASN A 10 6.27 5.13 -14.46
N ARG A 11 6.10 5.28 -13.14
CA ARG A 11 6.94 4.64 -12.11
C ARG A 11 6.39 3.29 -11.63
N ASP A 12 5.11 2.98 -11.83
CA ASP A 12 4.55 1.71 -11.35
C ASP A 12 4.83 0.57 -12.37
N PRO A 13 5.55 -0.49 -11.97
CA PRO A 13 5.92 -1.58 -12.89
C PRO A 13 4.71 -2.32 -13.49
N ARG A 14 3.56 -2.32 -12.82
CA ARG A 14 2.33 -2.98 -13.29
C ARG A 14 1.67 -2.12 -14.36
N GLU A 15 1.59 -0.81 -14.15
CA GLU A 15 1.07 0.13 -15.16
C GLU A 15 1.96 0.15 -16.41
N LEU A 16 3.28 0.16 -16.21
CA LEU A 16 4.26 0.07 -17.30
C LEU A 16 4.09 -1.22 -18.11
N LYS A 17 4.01 -2.39 -17.43
CA LYS A 17 3.82 -3.68 -18.10
C LYS A 17 2.54 -3.72 -18.94
N ARG A 18 1.44 -3.15 -18.43
CA ARG A 18 0.17 -3.03 -19.17
C ARG A 18 0.33 -2.18 -20.41
N ALA A 19 0.96 -1.02 -20.29
CA ALA A 19 1.16 -0.10 -21.40
C ALA A 19 2.07 -0.69 -22.49
N ILE A 20 3.15 -1.38 -22.11
CA ILE A 20 4.01 -2.09 -23.06
C ILE A 20 3.23 -3.18 -23.80
N ALA A 21 2.40 -3.97 -23.11
CA ALA A 21 1.56 -4.97 -23.75
C ALA A 21 0.60 -4.36 -24.78
N VAL A 22 -0.01 -3.21 -24.47
CA VAL A 22 -0.87 -2.48 -25.41
C VAL A 22 -0.08 -1.93 -26.60
N LYS A 23 1.10 -1.34 -26.36
CA LYS A 23 1.98 -0.86 -27.43
C LYS A 23 2.34 -1.98 -28.40
N MET A 24 2.71 -3.15 -27.87
CA MET A 24 2.98 -4.35 -28.67
C MET A 24 1.77 -4.80 -29.50
N ARG A 25 0.56 -4.74 -28.93
CA ARG A 25 -0.69 -5.03 -29.67
C ARG A 25 -0.92 -4.04 -30.82
N ILE A 26 -0.69 -2.75 -30.60
CA ILE A 26 -0.79 -1.71 -31.63
C ILE A 26 0.24 -1.94 -32.75
N GLN A 27 1.43 -2.42 -32.40
CA GLN A 27 2.48 -2.81 -33.35
C GLN A 27 2.20 -4.14 -34.08
N GLY A 28 1.06 -4.79 -33.82
CA GLY A 28 0.63 -5.99 -34.53
C GLY A 28 1.10 -7.32 -33.94
N LEU A 29 1.78 -7.31 -32.78
CA LEU A 29 2.24 -8.56 -32.15
C LEU A 29 1.05 -9.41 -31.71
N LYS A 30 1.17 -10.72 -31.92
CA LYS A 30 0.20 -11.72 -31.48
C LYS A 30 0.37 -11.96 -29.98
N HIS A 31 -0.70 -12.44 -29.35
CA HIS A 31 -0.71 -12.70 -27.91
C HIS A 31 0.45 -13.63 -27.50
N ARG A 32 0.70 -14.71 -28.23
CA ARG A 32 1.79 -15.66 -27.95
C ARG A 32 3.17 -14.99 -27.84
N GLU A 33 3.45 -14.01 -28.70
CA GLU A 33 4.72 -13.28 -28.72
C GLU A 33 4.83 -12.38 -27.48
N ILE A 34 3.75 -11.67 -27.15
CA ILE A 34 3.69 -10.79 -25.97
C ILE A 34 3.77 -11.60 -24.67
N GLN A 35 3.15 -12.78 -24.62
CA GLN A 35 3.23 -13.68 -23.48
C GLN A 35 4.68 -14.13 -23.23
N ALA A 36 5.42 -14.47 -24.29
CA ALA A 36 6.81 -14.86 -24.20
C ALA A 36 7.71 -13.71 -23.70
N VAL A 37 7.44 -12.48 -24.12
CA VAL A 37 8.25 -11.30 -23.72
C VAL A 37 7.93 -10.83 -22.29
N LEU A 38 6.64 -10.75 -21.92
CA LEU A 38 6.21 -10.10 -20.66
C LEU A 38 5.91 -11.09 -19.52
N GLY A 39 5.86 -12.38 -19.82
CA GLY A 39 5.54 -13.44 -18.86
C GLY A 39 4.11 -13.34 -18.32
N VAL A 40 3.13 -12.99 -19.18
CA VAL A 40 1.72 -12.79 -18.80
C VAL A 40 0.82 -13.77 -19.54
N GLN A 41 -0.39 -13.98 -19.03
CA GLN A 41 -1.40 -14.78 -19.74
C GLN A 41 -2.15 -13.96 -20.78
N SER A 42 -2.59 -14.61 -21.87
CA SER A 42 -3.36 -14.01 -22.96
C SER A 42 -4.59 -13.22 -22.48
N SER A 43 -5.27 -13.72 -21.44
CA SER A 43 -6.46 -13.07 -20.85
C SER A 43 -6.15 -11.70 -20.23
N TYR A 44 -4.96 -11.49 -19.68
CA TYR A 44 -4.53 -10.19 -19.18
C TYR A 44 -4.30 -9.21 -20.33
N ILE A 45 -3.67 -9.66 -21.42
CA ILE A 45 -3.42 -8.85 -22.62
C ILE A 45 -4.76 -8.38 -23.20
N SER A 46 -5.72 -9.28 -23.42
CA SER A 46 -7.07 -8.93 -23.89
C SER A 46 -7.75 -7.90 -22.99
N ARG A 47 -7.61 -8.06 -21.67
CA ARG A 47 -8.22 -7.15 -20.69
C ARG A 47 -7.61 -5.75 -20.76
N TRP A 48 -6.29 -5.64 -20.87
CA TRP A 48 -5.60 -4.35 -20.95
C TRP A 48 -5.85 -3.66 -22.28
N GLU A 49 -5.86 -4.41 -23.38
CA GLU A 49 -6.22 -3.90 -24.70
C GLU A 49 -7.65 -3.34 -24.70
N LYS A 50 -8.61 -4.10 -24.17
CA LYS A 50 -10.01 -3.65 -24.06
C LYS A 50 -10.12 -2.36 -23.25
N ARG A 51 -9.53 -2.31 -22.06
CA ARG A 51 -9.57 -1.12 -21.19
C ARG A 51 -8.92 0.09 -21.84
N TYR A 52 -7.82 -0.10 -22.55
CA TYR A 52 -7.18 1.01 -23.28
C TYR A 52 -8.06 1.52 -24.42
N ARG A 53 -8.75 0.63 -25.13
CA ARG A 53 -9.68 1.02 -26.20
C ARG A 53 -10.87 1.83 -25.66
N GLU A 54 -11.36 1.48 -24.47
CA GLU A 54 -12.51 2.12 -23.84
C GLU A 54 -12.15 3.43 -23.11
N GLU A 55 -11.00 3.47 -22.43
CA GLU A 55 -10.66 4.50 -21.44
C GLU A 55 -9.30 5.20 -21.74
N GLY A 56 -8.63 4.83 -22.83
CA GLY A 56 -7.28 5.29 -23.15
C GLY A 56 -6.26 4.92 -22.06
N CYS A 57 -5.27 5.78 -21.84
CA CYS A 57 -4.25 5.60 -20.81
C CYS A 57 -4.84 5.51 -19.38
N SER A 58 -6.02 6.07 -19.14
CA SER A 58 -6.67 5.98 -17.82
C SER A 58 -7.07 4.54 -17.47
N GLY A 59 -7.46 3.73 -18.46
CA GLY A 59 -7.82 2.32 -18.26
C GLY A 59 -6.65 1.40 -17.93
N LEU A 60 -5.41 1.89 -18.13
CA LEU A 60 -4.18 1.17 -17.79
C LEU A 60 -3.73 1.42 -16.34
N ARG A 61 -4.21 2.50 -15.72
CA ARG A 61 -3.88 2.85 -14.34
C ARG A 61 -4.41 1.82 -13.35
N LEU A 62 -3.73 1.71 -12.22
CA LEU A 62 -4.24 0.95 -11.08
C LEU A 62 -5.45 1.66 -10.49
N ARG A 63 -6.60 0.99 -10.57
CA ARG A 63 -7.83 1.45 -9.91
C ARG A 63 -7.77 1.36 -8.39
N HIS A 64 -7.03 0.39 -7.88
CA HIS A 64 -6.81 0.20 -6.45
C HIS A 64 -5.31 0.31 -6.17
N LYS A 65 -4.92 1.29 -5.34
CA LYS A 65 -3.53 1.53 -4.94
C LYS A 65 -3.05 0.62 -3.79
N GLY A 66 -3.80 -0.45 -3.50
CA GLY A 66 -3.71 -1.17 -2.22
C GLY A 66 -4.55 -0.48 -1.16
N SER A 67 -4.66 -1.07 0.05
CA SER A 67 -5.18 -0.33 1.19
C SER A 67 -4.22 0.81 1.49
N SER A 68 -4.75 2.02 1.68
CA SER A 68 -4.01 3.06 2.38
C SER A 68 -3.64 2.45 3.73
N GLY A 69 -2.35 2.18 3.97
CA GLY A 69 -1.89 2.04 5.34
C GLY A 69 -2.37 3.30 6.07
N TYR A 70 -2.99 3.15 7.23
CA TYR A 70 -3.64 4.27 7.91
C TYR A 70 -2.69 5.48 8.08
N LEU A 71 -1.38 5.23 8.17
CA LEU A 71 -0.33 6.24 8.04
C LEU A 71 0.28 6.22 6.62
N SER A 72 0.44 7.40 6.02
CA SER A 72 1.24 7.58 4.80
C SER A 72 2.71 7.19 5.05
N HIS A 73 3.50 7.04 3.98
CA HIS A 73 4.92 6.69 4.14
C HIS A 73 5.69 7.73 4.97
N SER A 74 5.45 9.03 4.74
CA SER A 74 6.08 10.10 5.51
C SER A 74 5.61 10.14 6.96
N GLN A 75 4.30 9.95 7.20
CA GLN A 75 3.74 9.88 8.56
C GLN A 75 4.28 8.67 9.33
N ARG A 76 4.37 7.52 8.67
CA ARG A 76 4.96 6.30 9.25
C ARG A 76 6.42 6.51 9.62
N GLN A 77 7.20 7.18 8.78
CA GLN A 77 8.61 7.48 9.07
C GLN A 77 8.72 8.47 10.24
N ALA A 78 7.89 9.51 10.28
CA ALA A 78 7.84 10.45 11.40
C ALA A 78 7.50 9.77 12.73
N VAL A 79 6.55 8.83 12.73
CA VAL A 79 6.24 8.02 13.92
C VAL A 79 7.41 7.13 14.31
N ILE A 80 8.10 6.50 13.36
CA ILE A 80 9.30 5.69 13.63
C ILE A 80 10.41 6.53 14.25
N ASP A 81 10.66 7.72 13.71
CA ASP A 81 11.70 8.62 14.21
C ASP A 81 11.33 9.17 15.59
N TRP A 82 10.06 9.49 15.82
CA TRP A 82 9.53 9.85 17.13
C TRP A 82 9.69 8.73 18.17
N ILE A 83 9.45 7.46 17.78
CA ILE A 83 9.71 6.31 18.66
C ILE A 83 11.21 6.22 19.02
N LYS A 84 12.11 6.47 18.06
CA LYS A 84 13.56 6.35 18.27
C LYS A 84 14.15 7.44 19.17
N GLN A 85 13.50 8.60 19.27
CA GLN A 85 13.99 9.72 20.08
C GLN A 85 14.00 9.42 21.59
N GLU A 86 13.21 8.46 22.07
CA GLU A 86 13.12 8.15 23.50
C GLU A 86 13.13 6.63 23.72
N THR A 87 14.13 6.11 24.46
CA THR A 87 14.41 4.65 24.56
C THR A 87 13.35 3.85 25.34
N GLN A 88 12.41 4.51 26.01
CA GLN A 88 11.43 3.89 26.94
C GLN A 88 9.97 4.20 26.57
N ARG A 89 9.63 4.28 25.26
CA ARG A 89 8.24 4.50 24.84
C ARG A 89 7.36 3.27 25.09
N ASN A 90 6.19 3.50 25.69
CA ASN A 90 5.17 2.48 25.90
C ASN A 90 4.24 2.37 24.67
N LEU A 91 3.71 1.17 24.40
CA LEU A 91 2.70 0.93 23.37
C LEU A 91 1.53 1.92 23.45
N TRP A 92 1.08 2.26 24.66
CA TRP A 92 -0.04 3.17 24.86
C TRP A 92 0.26 4.61 24.49
N GLU A 93 1.50 5.07 24.69
CA GLU A 93 1.94 6.39 24.24
C GLU A 93 1.98 6.45 22.71
N LEU A 94 2.36 5.35 22.05
CA LEU A 94 2.32 5.25 20.60
C LEU A 94 0.88 5.30 20.06
N VAL A 95 -0.07 4.64 20.72
CA VAL A 95 -1.49 4.69 20.34
C VAL A 95 -2.01 6.12 20.41
N ASP A 96 -1.81 6.79 21.55
CA ASP A 96 -2.27 8.16 21.75
C ASP A 96 -1.59 9.13 20.78
N HIS A 97 -0.28 9.02 20.55
CA HIS A 97 0.41 9.85 19.58
C HIS A 97 -0.13 9.69 18.16
N VAL A 98 -0.40 8.45 17.73
CA VAL A 98 -0.92 8.18 16.38
C VAL A 98 -2.36 8.70 16.21
N GLU A 99 -3.18 8.60 17.26
CA GLU A 99 -4.55 9.12 17.27
C GLU A 99 -4.56 10.66 17.29
N GLN A 100 -3.85 11.29 18.23
CA GLN A 100 -3.87 12.75 18.42
C GLN A 100 -3.22 13.50 17.25
N VAL A 101 -2.12 12.98 16.69
CA VAL A 101 -1.34 13.70 15.68
C VAL A 101 -1.82 13.42 14.25
N TYR A 102 -2.30 12.20 14.00
CA TYR A 102 -2.65 11.76 12.64
C TYR A 102 -4.12 11.36 12.49
N GLY A 103 -4.92 11.35 13.56
CA GLY A 103 -6.32 10.94 13.52
C GLY A 103 -6.49 9.45 13.20
N VAL A 104 -5.47 8.64 13.45
CA VAL A 104 -5.42 7.24 13.05
C VAL A 104 -5.60 6.33 14.25
N VAL A 105 -6.53 5.39 14.13
CA VAL A 105 -6.71 4.33 15.12
C VAL A 105 -6.67 2.98 14.41
N TYR A 106 -5.60 2.21 14.64
CA TYR A 106 -5.52 0.86 14.08
C TYR A 106 -6.45 -0.09 14.83
N ARG A 107 -7.15 -0.95 14.07
CA ARG A 107 -8.02 -2.01 14.60
C ARG A 107 -7.26 -3.06 15.43
N SER A 108 -5.99 -3.30 15.10
CA SER A 108 -5.18 -4.35 15.73
C SER A 108 -3.97 -3.75 16.43
N LEU A 109 -3.72 -4.21 17.66
CA LEU A 109 -2.49 -3.90 18.41
C LEU A 109 -1.23 -4.34 17.64
N GLN A 110 -1.34 -5.37 16.79
CA GLN A 110 -0.24 -5.84 15.95
C GLN A 110 0.32 -4.74 15.05
N SER A 111 -0.55 -3.87 14.51
CA SER A 111 -0.12 -2.75 13.66
C SER A 111 0.79 -1.77 14.39
N TYR A 112 0.56 -1.55 15.69
CA TYR A 112 1.42 -0.71 16.53
C TYR A 112 2.72 -1.43 16.91
N TYR A 113 2.67 -2.75 17.19
CA TYR A 113 3.89 -3.54 17.39
C TYR A 113 4.80 -3.55 16.16
N ASP A 114 4.22 -3.55 14.95
CA ASP A 114 4.99 -3.47 13.71
C ASP A 114 5.71 -2.12 13.57
N LEU A 115 5.14 -1.02 14.07
CA LEU A 115 5.80 0.30 14.11
C LEU A 115 6.97 0.30 15.10
N LEU A 116 6.78 -0.26 16.30
CA LEU A 116 7.85 -0.41 17.30
C LEU A 116 8.99 -1.29 16.78
N LYS A 117 8.66 -2.41 16.12
CA LYS A 117 9.65 -3.28 15.47
C LYS A 117 10.40 -2.56 14.36
N SER A 118 9.70 -1.77 13.54
CA SER A 118 10.31 -0.95 12.48
C SER A 118 11.26 0.12 13.03
N ALA A 119 11.05 0.57 14.27
CA ALA A 119 11.93 1.50 14.97
C ALA A 119 13.19 0.84 15.57
N GLY A 120 13.33 -0.49 15.50
CA GLY A 120 14.47 -1.20 16.06
C GLY A 120 14.35 -1.50 17.56
N MET A 121 13.17 -1.32 18.15
CA MET A 121 12.92 -1.67 19.55
C MET A 121 12.80 -3.19 19.70
N SER A 122 13.74 -3.82 20.42
CA SER A 122 13.63 -5.21 20.87
C SER A 122 12.70 -5.29 22.07
N TRP A 123 11.44 -5.66 21.83
CA TRP A 123 10.44 -5.78 22.89
C TRP A 123 10.76 -6.93 23.86
N HIS A 124 11.08 -6.61 25.11
CA HIS A 124 11.06 -7.56 26.22
C HIS A 124 9.68 -7.48 26.89
N GLN A 125 8.88 -8.55 26.78
CA GLN A 125 7.56 -8.68 27.40
C GLN A 125 7.65 -8.58 28.93
N GLY A 126 7.51 -7.36 29.47
CA GLY A 126 7.28 -7.14 30.89
C GLY A 126 5.82 -7.42 31.23
N LYS A 127 5.56 -8.44 32.07
CA LYS A 127 4.20 -8.74 32.55
C LYS A 127 3.70 -7.59 33.45
N LYS A 128 2.82 -6.73 32.96
CA LYS A 128 1.98 -5.85 33.79
C LYS A 128 0.53 -5.83 33.28
N LYS A 129 -0.39 -5.72 34.24
CA LYS A 129 -1.83 -5.95 34.09
C LYS A 129 -2.43 -5.10 32.95
N VAL A 130 -3.18 -5.79 32.10
CA VAL A 130 -4.07 -5.21 31.10
C VAL A 130 -5.09 -4.30 31.80
N PRO A 131 -5.14 -2.98 31.51
CA PRO A 131 -6.18 -2.10 32.03
C PRO A 131 -7.57 -2.55 31.56
N SER A 132 -8.59 -2.41 32.41
CA SER A 132 -9.97 -2.88 32.16
C SER A 132 -10.67 -2.25 30.94
N MET A 133 -10.02 -1.31 30.27
CA MET A 133 -10.55 -0.54 29.14
C MET A 133 -10.72 -1.36 27.84
N ILE A 134 -10.15 -2.57 27.77
CA ILE A 134 -10.32 -3.49 26.62
C ILE A 134 -11.79 -3.90 26.40
N SER A 135 -12.64 -3.88 27.43
CA SER A 135 -14.06 -4.23 27.27
C SER A 135 -14.86 -3.22 26.43
N LEU A 136 -14.41 -1.97 26.34
CA LEU A 136 -15.14 -0.91 25.64
C LEU A 136 -14.85 -0.83 24.13
N TRP A 137 -13.67 -1.29 23.70
CA TRP A 137 -13.22 -1.18 22.31
C TRP A 137 -13.78 -2.27 21.39
N SER A 138 -14.43 -3.32 21.93
CA SER A 138 -15.11 -4.32 21.09
C SER A 138 -16.49 -3.86 20.60
N MET A 139 -16.99 -2.69 21.02
CA MET A 139 -18.39 -2.29 20.81
C MET A 139 -18.62 -1.06 19.92
N SER A 140 -17.59 -0.30 19.56
CA SER A 140 -17.75 0.92 18.75
C SER A 140 -17.13 0.77 17.37
N THR A 141 -17.73 -0.11 16.56
CA THR A 141 -17.60 -0.07 15.10
C THR A 141 -18.42 1.08 14.54
N THR A 142 -17.76 2.03 13.87
CA THR A 142 -18.45 2.93 12.92
C THR A 142 -18.12 2.48 11.49
N LYS A 143 -19.19 2.44 10.68
CA LYS A 143 -19.25 2.00 9.28
C LYS A 143 -18.31 2.76 8.34
#